data_AF-A0A8K1C3L2-F1
#
_entry.id   AF-A0A8K1C3L2-F1
#
_cell.length_a   1.000
_cell.length_b   1.000
_cell.length_c   1.000
_cell.angle_alpha   90.00
_cell.angle_beta   90.00
_cell.angle_gamma   90.00
#
_symmetry.space_group_name_H-M   'P 1'
#
loop_
_entity.id
_entity.type
_entity.pdbx_description
1 polymer ?
#
loop_
_entity_poly.entity_id
_entity_poly.type
_entity_poly.pdbx_seq_one_letter_code
_entity_poly.pdbx_strand_id
1 'polypeptide(L)'
;MTTRAEVLGLYRRILTLHRRKLEPRMRVLGDAYVRDEFRRHKDAADKFVPLFMQEWEQYVTMLSQKQDRFGRELSESERALMNSEQQEKLQSLRDAAKSVGESMS
;
A
#
# COMPACT_ATOMS: atom_id res chain seq x y z
N MET A 1 21.80 -15.43 -10.56
CA MET A 1 22.12 -13.99 -10.67
C MET A 1 20.90 -13.30 -11.24
N THR A 2 20.42 -12.23 -10.60
CA THR A 2 19.28 -11.45 -11.11
C THR A 2 19.64 -10.81 -12.44
N THR A 3 18.81 -11.01 -13.45
CA THR A 3 18.97 -10.48 -14.79
C THR A 3 18.29 -9.12 -14.94
N ARG A 4 18.78 -8.31 -15.87
CA ARG A 4 18.15 -7.03 -16.23
C ARG A 4 16.68 -7.20 -16.67
N ALA A 5 16.34 -8.31 -17.31
CA ALA A 5 14.98 -8.59 -17.74
C ALA A 5 14.03 -8.78 -16.54
N GLU A 6 14.47 -9.50 -15.50
CA GLU A 6 13.70 -9.70 -14.27
C GLU A 6 13.47 -8.38 -13.52
N VAL A 7 14.50 -7.54 -13.39
CA VAL A 7 14.38 -6.20 -12.76
C VAL A 7 13.36 -5.33 -13.49
N LEU A 8 13.45 -5.27 -14.83
CA LEU A 8 12.50 -4.49 -15.64
C LEU A 8 11.09 -5.10 -15.64
N GLY A 9 10.97 -6.42 -15.51
CA GLY A 9 9.70 -7.11 -15.34
C GLY A 9 9.01 -6.70 -14.05
N LEU A 10 9.73 -6.76 -12.93
CA LEU A 10 9.23 -6.36 -11.61
C LEU A 10 8.82 -4.88 -11.58
N TYR A 11 9.66 -4.00 -12.11
CA TYR A 11 9.38 -2.57 -12.21
C TYR A 11 8.07 -2.28 -12.95
N ARG A 12 7.86 -2.90 -14.13
CA ARG A 12 6.61 -2.73 -14.90
C ARG A 12 5.39 -3.28 -14.17
N ARG A 13 5.55 -4.40 -13.47
CA ARG A 13 4.45 -5.03 -12.71
C ARG A 13 4.00 -4.15 -11.55
N ILE A 14 4.94 -3.52 -10.82
CA ILE A 14 4.64 -2.56 -9.76
C ILE A 14 3.82 -1.38 -10.30
N LEU A 15 4.28 -0.72 -11.36
CA LEU A 15 3.56 0.42 -11.94
C LEU A 15 2.17 0.04 -12.49
N THR A 16 2.05 -1.19 -13.01
CA THR A 16 0.76 -1.72 -13.46
C THR A 16 -0.19 -1.91 -12.28
N LEU A 17 0.30 -2.41 -11.15
CA LEU A 17 -0.50 -2.56 -9.93
C LEU A 17 -0.87 -1.20 -9.33
N HIS A 18 0.04 -0.23 -9.30
CA HIS A 18 -0.28 1.14 -8.87
C HIS A 18 -1.47 1.71 -9.65
N ARG A 19 -1.49 1.53 -10.97
CA ARG A 19 -2.61 1.98 -11.82
C ARG A 19 -3.93 1.27 -11.52
N ARG A 20 -3.90 0.02 -11.06
CA ARG A 20 -5.09 -0.81 -10.83
C ARG A 20 -5.60 -0.76 -9.39
N LYS A 21 -4.74 -0.46 -8.43
CA LYS A 21 -4.98 -0.66 -6.98
C LYS A 21 -4.84 0.61 -6.15
N LEU A 22 -4.26 1.69 -6.68
CA LEU A 22 -4.09 2.94 -5.96
C LEU A 22 -4.98 4.03 -6.53
N GLU A 23 -5.55 4.84 -5.64
CA GLU A 23 -6.23 6.06 -6.01
C GLU A 23 -5.27 7.01 -6.76
N PRO A 24 -5.79 7.88 -7.67
CA PRO A 24 -4.97 8.72 -8.52
C PRO A 24 -3.91 9.56 -7.79
N ARG A 25 -4.25 10.13 -6.61
CA ARG A 25 -3.33 10.94 -5.80
C ARG A 25 -2.21 10.10 -5.19
N MET A 26 -2.55 8.92 -4.66
CA MET A 26 -1.59 7.97 -4.09
C MET A 26 -0.63 7.43 -5.15
N ARG A 27 -1.13 7.23 -6.38
CA ARG A 27 -0.31 6.79 -7.52
C ARG A 27 0.79 7.78 -7.89
N VAL A 28 0.52 9.09 -7.84
CA VAL A 28 1.54 10.11 -8.17
C VAL A 28 2.75 9.96 -7.25
N LEU A 29 2.51 9.85 -5.94
CA LEU A 29 3.57 9.69 -4.96
C LEU A 29 4.26 8.32 -5.10
N GLY A 30 3.48 7.24 -5.21
CA GLY A 30 4.01 5.88 -5.35
C GLY A 30 4.86 5.68 -6.61
N ASP A 31 4.40 6.16 -7.76
CA ASP A 31 5.14 6.05 -9.02
C ASP A 31 6.47 6.82 -8.98
N ALA A 32 6.49 7.99 -8.33
CA ALA A 32 7.71 8.77 -8.14
C ALA A 32 8.71 8.04 -7.24
N TYR A 33 8.24 7.50 -6.11
CA TYR A 33 9.07 6.73 -5.18
C TYR A 33 9.70 5.49 -5.84
N VAL A 34 8.91 4.68 -6.54
CA VAL A 34 9.40 3.48 -7.24
C VAL A 34 10.48 3.84 -8.27
N ARG A 35 10.27 4.91 -9.05
CA ARG A 35 11.26 5.37 -10.03
C ARG A 35 12.58 5.74 -9.37
N ASP A 36 12.53 6.44 -8.24
CA ASP A 36 13.72 6.90 -7.55
C ASP A 36 14.48 5.74 -6.90
N GLU A 37 13.77 4.79 -6.27
CA GLU A 37 14.40 3.63 -5.66
C GLU A 37 15.10 2.73 -6.69
N PHE A 38 14.44 2.44 -7.82
CA PHE A 38 15.06 1.65 -8.90
C PHE A 38 16.22 2.40 -9.58
N ARG A 39 16.17 3.73 -9.65
CA ARG A 39 17.29 4.54 -10.14
C ARG A 39 18.47 4.48 -9.17
N ARG A 40 18.23 4.63 -7.86
CA ARG A 40 19.26 4.56 -6.81
C ARG A 40 19.92 3.19 -6.75
N HIS A 41 19.16 2.12 -7.03
CA HIS A 41 19.67 0.75 -7.03
C HIS A 41 20.27 0.28 -8.35
N LYS A 42 20.32 1.13 -9.39
CA LYS A 42 20.90 0.78 -10.68
C LYS A 42 22.39 0.38 -10.59
N ASP A 43 23.13 1.07 -9.72
CA ASP A 43 24.57 0.90 -9.54
C ASP A 43 24.89 0.28 -8.15
N ALA A 44 23.91 -0.37 -7.52
CA ALA A 44 24.10 -1.04 -6.23
C ALA A 44 25.02 -2.25 -6.39
N ALA A 45 25.80 -2.56 -5.33
CA ALA A 45 26.65 -3.74 -5.33
C ALA A 45 25.81 -5.02 -5.46
N ASP A 46 26.29 -5.99 -6.25
CA ASP A 46 25.58 -7.24 -6.58
C ASP A 46 25.04 -8.00 -5.37
N LYS A 47 25.71 -7.89 -4.22
CA LYS A 47 25.27 -8.52 -2.96
C LYS A 47 23.93 -8.00 -2.43
N PHE A 48 23.51 -6.78 -2.80
CA PHE A 48 22.27 -6.16 -2.34
C PHE A 48 21.10 -6.38 -3.30
N VAL A 49 21.37 -6.71 -4.56
CA VAL A 49 20.35 -6.91 -5.61
C VAL A 49 19.35 -8.02 -5.26
N PRO A 50 19.76 -9.20 -4.72
CA PRO A 50 18.81 -10.25 -4.36
C PRO A 50 17.81 -9.81 -3.29
N LEU A 51 18.29 -9.15 -2.23
CA LEU A 51 17.43 -8.66 -1.16
C LEU A 51 16.48 -7.57 -1.68
N PHE A 52 16.99 -6.63 -2.49
CA PHE A 52 16.16 -5.62 -3.14
C PHE A 52 15.01 -6.25 -3.93
N MET A 53 15.31 -7.22 -4.79
CA MET A 53 14.28 -7.90 -5.58
C MET A 53 13.25 -8.62 -4.71
N GLN A 54 13.70 -9.31 -3.66
CA GLN A 54 12.82 -10.01 -2.72
C GLN A 54 11.84 -9.06 -2.01
N GLU A 55 12.30 -7.90 -1.56
CA GLU A 55 11.45 -6.91 -0.88
C GLU A 55 10.39 -6.33 -1.83
N TRP A 56 10.78 -6.03 -3.07
CA TRP A 56 9.84 -5.52 -4.07
C TRP A 56 8.84 -6.57 -4.57
N GLU A 57 9.22 -7.85 -4.58
CA GLU A 57 8.30 -8.98 -4.81
C GLU A 57 7.27 -9.12 -3.67
N GLN A 58 7.69 -8.96 -2.41
CA GLN A 58 6.79 -8.93 -1.26
C GLN A 58 5.83 -7.74 -1.34
N TYR A 59 6.33 -6.55 -1.70
CA TYR A 59 5.50 -5.37 -1.92
C TYR A 59 4.43 -5.59 -2.99
N VAL A 60 4.79 -6.21 -4.12
CA VAL A 60 3.83 -6.60 -5.16
C VAL A 60 2.76 -7.54 -4.62
N THR A 61 3.17 -8.55 -3.85
CA THR A 61 2.26 -9.53 -3.25
C THR A 61 1.25 -8.82 -2.33
N MET A 62 1.75 -7.99 -1.41
CA MET A 62 0.91 -7.17 -0.52
C MET A 62 -0.04 -6.26 -1.31
N LEU A 63 0.45 -5.55 -2.32
CA LEU A 63 -0.35 -4.62 -3.11
C LEU A 63 -1.42 -5.33 -3.94
N SER A 64 -1.12 -6.53 -4.45
CA SER A 64 -2.07 -7.35 -5.21
C SER A 64 -3.19 -7.90 -4.33
N GLN A 65 -2.86 -8.29 -3.09
CA GLN A 65 -3.78 -8.79 -2.07
C GLN A 65 -4.61 -7.67 -1.44
N LYS A 66 -4.15 -6.41 -1.53
CA LYS A 66 -4.91 -5.25 -1.06
C LYS A 66 -6.25 -5.20 -1.80
N GLN A 67 -7.32 -5.47 -1.06
CA GLN A 67 -8.70 -5.12 -1.44
C GLN A 67 -8.87 -3.61 -1.34
N ASP A 68 -9.82 -3.04 -2.07
CA ASP A 68 -10.19 -1.61 -2.03
C ASP A 68 -10.63 -1.11 -0.64
N ARG A 69 -10.66 -1.99 0.37
CA ARG A 69 -10.82 -1.60 1.78
C ARG A 69 -9.48 -1.23 2.38
N PHE A 70 -9.30 0.06 2.65
CA PHE A 70 -8.35 0.49 3.67
C PHE A 70 -8.87 0.07 5.04
N GLY A 71 -8.05 -0.67 5.78
CA GLY A 71 -8.40 -1.22 7.09
C GLY A 71 -9.25 -2.48 7.01
N ARG A 72 -9.48 -3.10 8.16
CA ARG A 72 -10.41 -4.21 8.35
C ARG A 72 -11.44 -3.82 9.41
N GLU A 73 -12.61 -4.44 9.36
CA GLU A 73 -13.58 -4.28 10.44
C GLU A 73 -12.98 -4.86 11.74
N LEU A 74 -13.24 -4.17 12.86
CA LEU A 74 -12.89 -4.67 14.19
C LEU A 74 -13.70 -5.94 14.47
N SER A 75 -13.02 -6.99 14.91
CA SER A 75 -13.68 -8.21 15.38
C SER A 75 -14.47 -7.95 16.67
N GLU A 76 -15.38 -8.86 17.02
CA GLU A 76 -16.11 -8.79 18.29
C GLU A 76 -15.18 -8.78 19.50
N SER A 77 -14.09 -9.58 19.46
CA SER A 77 -13.08 -9.62 20.51
C SER A 77 -12.33 -8.29 20.67
N GLU A 78 -12.03 -7.60 19.57
CA GLU A 78 -11.35 -6.29 19.61
C GLU A 78 -12.28 -5.19 20.12
N ARG A 79 -13.57 -5.24 19.76
CA ARG A 79 -14.59 -4.33 20.29
C ARG A 79 -14.77 -4.50 21.79
N ALA A 80 -14.68 -5.74 22.29
CA ALA A 80 -14.80 -6.05 23.71
C ALA A 80 -13.60 -5.54 24.54
N LEU A 81 -12.42 -5.35 23.93
CA LEU A 81 -11.26 -4.76 24.60
C LEU A 81 -11.35 -3.23 24.73
N MET A 82 -12.28 -2.59 24.03
CA MET A 82 -12.49 -1.15 24.09
C MET A 82 -13.34 -0.79 25.30
N ASN A 83 -12.93 0.25 26.04
CA ASN A 83 -13.75 0.83 27.10
C ASN A 83 -14.92 1.67 26.51
N SER A 84 -15.85 2.09 27.37
CA SER A 84 -17.04 2.86 26.96
C SER A 84 -16.69 4.16 26.21
N GLU A 85 -15.68 4.90 26.68
CA GLU A 85 -15.23 6.15 26.05
C GLU A 85 -14.66 5.91 24.64
N GLN A 86 -13.85 4.87 24.47
CA GLN A 86 -13.28 4.48 23.18
C GLN A 86 -14.37 4.06 22.19
N GLN A 87 -15.41 3.36 22.66
CA GLN A 87 -16.55 2.96 21.83
C GLN A 87 -17.38 4.17 21.37
N GLU A 88 -17.67 5.11 22.28
CA GLU A 88 -18.36 6.36 21.96
C GLU A 88 -17.56 7.21 20.96
N LYS A 89 -16.24 7.34 21.17
CA LYS A 89 -15.37 8.08 20.26
C LYS A 89 -15.33 7.46 18.87
N LEU A 90 -15.24 6.14 18.78
CA LEU A 90 -15.24 5.42 17.51
C LEU A 90 -16.57 5.64 16.76
N GLN A 91 -17.70 5.61 17.47
CA GLN A 91 -19.01 5.87 16.87
C GLN A 91 -19.13 7.32 16.37
N SER A 92 -18.69 8.30 17.16
CA SER A 92 -18.64 9.71 16.75
C SER A 92 -17.80 9.93 15.49
N LEU A 93 -16.61 9.30 15.41
CA LEU A 93 -15.75 9.37 14.23
C LEU A 93 -16.41 8.76 12.99
N ARG A 94 -17.11 7.64 13.14
CA ARG A 94 -17.84 6.98 12.05
C ARG A 94 -18.95 7.88 11.51
N ASP A 95 -19.70 8.54 12.39
CA ASP A 95 -20.80 9.40 11.98
C ASP A 95 -20.30 10.69 11.30
N ALA A 96 -19.20 11.27 11.79
CA ALA A 96 -18.52 12.39 11.14
C ALA A 96 -17.98 12.02 9.75
N ALA A 97 -17.41 10.83 9.58
CA ALA A 97 -16.91 10.38 8.27
C ALA A 97 -18.05 10.21 7.24
N LYS A 98 -19.23 9.75 7.66
CA LYS A 98 -20.41 9.66 6.79
C LYS A 98 -20.91 11.02 6.33
N SER A 99 -21.02 12.00 7.24
CA SER A 99 -21.50 13.34 6.88
C SER A 99 -20.55 14.06 5.92
N VAL A 100 -19.23 13.85 6.08
CA VAL A 100 -18.23 14.35 5.12
C VAL A 100 -18.40 13.70 3.74
N GLY A 101 -18.72 12.40 3.68
CA GLY A 101 -18.99 11.71 2.41
C GLY A 101 -20.26 12.19 1.71
N GLU A 102 -21.31 12.51 2.47
CA GLU A 102 -22.59 13.02 1.95
C GLU A 102 -22.51 14.47 1.47
N SER A 103 -21.69 15.30 2.11
CA SER A 103 -21.47 16.71 1.72
C SER A 103 -20.53 16.88 0.51
N MET A 104 -19.82 15.83 0.13
CA MET A 104 -18.89 15.81 -1.00
C MET A 104 -19.46 15.10 -2.25
N SER A 105 -20.69 14.57 -2.18
CA SER A 105 -21.42 13.96 -3.31
C SER A 105 -22.49 14.91 -3.84
#